data_AF-A0A7C3C3F9-F1
#
_entry.id   AF-A0A7C3C3F9-F1
#
_cell.length_a   1.000
_cell.length_b   1.000
_cell.length_c   1.000
_cell.angle_alpha   90.00
_cell.angle_beta   90.00
_cell.angle_gamma   90.00
#
_symmetry.space_group_name_H-M   'P 1'
#
loop_
_entity.id
_entity.type
_entity.pdbx_description
1 polymer ?
#
loop_
_entity_poly.entity_id
_entity_poly.type
_entity_poly.pdbx_seq_one_letter_code
_entity_poly.pdbx_strand_id
1 'polypeptide(L)'
;MRIATLFALFLLAPFAFATTCVECHKNVTPNIVSDWQLSKHAQNSIDCSTCHGSDHTSKDDVNEVKLPTPDTCKMCHSQQVEQFSKGKHAFAWAAMKAMPTFHWQPMVTTEGMKGCGGCHKIGLKTEEEIKQLKAQGAGFGVASCDACHTRHTFSTVEARQPQACQTCHMGFDHPQWEMYSSSKHGVRYLLKQNGTLPEKTAAPTCQTCHMQEGNHEVRTAWG
;
A
#
# COMPACT_ATOMS: atom_id res chain seq x y z
N MET A 1 -8.14 -52.84 -40.74
CA MET A 1 -7.37 -51.63 -41.11
C MET A 1 -8.28 -50.41 -40.94
N ARG A 2 -8.33 -49.82 -39.73
CA ARG A 2 -8.93 -48.50 -39.50
C ARG A 2 -8.03 -47.77 -38.52
N ILE A 3 -7.29 -46.81 -39.07
CA ILE A 3 -6.30 -45.98 -38.39
C ILE A 3 -7.01 -44.72 -37.89
N ALA A 4 -6.71 -44.37 -36.63
CA ALA A 4 -6.65 -43.07 -35.98
C ALA A 4 -7.71 -41.99 -36.28
N THR A 5 -8.25 -41.40 -35.20
CA THR A 5 -7.80 -40.06 -34.75
C THR A 5 -8.28 -39.82 -33.32
N LEU A 6 -7.35 -39.85 -32.36
CA LEU A 6 -7.57 -39.25 -31.03
C LEU A 6 -7.45 -37.74 -31.19
N PHE A 7 -8.54 -37.01 -30.94
CA PHE A 7 -8.51 -35.56 -30.77
C PHE A 7 -8.03 -35.27 -29.34
N ALA A 8 -6.74 -35.02 -29.18
CA ALA A 8 -6.21 -34.48 -27.93
C ALA A 8 -6.57 -32.99 -27.86
N LEU A 9 -7.60 -32.68 -27.06
CA LEU A 9 -7.99 -31.31 -26.75
C LEU A 9 -6.91 -30.70 -25.84
N PHE A 10 -5.96 -29.97 -26.43
CA PHE A 10 -4.99 -29.18 -25.68
C PHE A 10 -5.73 -28.00 -25.06
N LEU A 11 -6.08 -28.12 -23.78
CA LEU A 11 -6.51 -27.01 -22.93
C LEU A 11 -5.31 -26.07 -22.78
N LEU A 12 -5.28 -25.02 -23.61
CA LEU A 12 -4.38 -23.88 -23.45
C LEU A 12 -4.70 -23.20 -22.11
N ALA A 13 -3.77 -23.36 -21.18
CA ALA A 13 -3.81 -22.76 -19.86
C ALA A 13 -3.78 -21.22 -19.92
N PRO A 14 -4.29 -20.51 -18.90
CA PRO A 14 -4.41 -19.04 -18.88
C PRO A 14 -3.07 -18.30 -18.66
N PHE A 15 -1.93 -18.94 -18.98
CA PHE A 15 -0.59 -18.41 -18.74
C PHE A 15 -0.17 -17.24 -19.66
N ALA A 16 -0.94 -16.93 -20.70
CA ALA A 16 -0.52 -16.01 -21.76
C ALA A 16 -0.56 -14.50 -21.38
N PHE A 17 -1.22 -14.12 -20.27
CA PHE A 17 -1.44 -12.70 -19.94
C PHE A 17 -0.47 -12.13 -18.89
N ALA A 18 0.09 -12.93 -17.99
CA ALA A 18 1.05 -12.44 -17.00
C ALA A 18 2.37 -11.95 -17.64
N THR A 19 2.76 -12.56 -18.77
CA THR A 19 3.96 -12.21 -19.53
C THR A 19 3.83 -10.86 -20.25
N THR A 20 2.64 -10.46 -20.69
CA THR A 20 2.45 -9.27 -21.53
C THR A 20 2.59 -7.96 -20.75
N CYS A 21 2.10 -7.88 -19.51
CA CYS A 21 2.23 -6.68 -18.68
C CYS A 21 3.70 -6.37 -18.38
N VAL A 22 4.44 -7.38 -17.90
CA VAL A 22 5.83 -7.23 -17.47
C VAL A 22 6.75 -6.89 -18.64
N GLU A 23 6.56 -7.50 -19.82
CA GLU A 23 7.36 -7.23 -21.01
C GLU A 23 7.28 -5.78 -21.47
N CYS A 24 6.08 -5.21 -21.52
CA CYS A 24 5.90 -3.80 -21.88
C CYS A 24 6.39 -2.87 -20.75
N HIS A 25 5.99 -3.12 -19.51
CA HIS A 25 6.30 -2.25 -18.37
C HIS A 25 7.78 -2.27 -17.97
N LYS A 26 8.58 -3.26 -18.39
CA LYS A 26 10.05 -3.19 -18.28
C LYS A 26 10.63 -2.01 -19.05
N ASN A 27 9.99 -1.62 -20.17
CA ASN A 27 10.45 -0.51 -21.00
C ASN A 27 9.80 0.81 -20.58
N VAL A 28 8.53 0.79 -20.17
CA VAL A 28 7.77 2.01 -19.84
C VAL A 28 7.95 2.44 -18.38
N THR A 29 7.95 1.49 -17.43
CA THR A 29 8.07 1.75 -15.98
C THR A 29 9.00 0.72 -15.32
N PRO A 30 10.31 0.70 -15.68
CA PRO A 30 11.25 -0.35 -15.24
C PRO A 30 11.31 -0.50 -13.72
N ASN A 31 11.25 0.60 -12.98
CA ASN A 31 11.35 0.59 -11.51
C ASN A 31 10.15 -0.11 -10.85
N ILE A 32 8.95 0.04 -11.43
CA ILE A 32 7.74 -0.64 -10.93
C ILE A 32 7.89 -2.15 -11.09
N VAL A 33 8.39 -2.59 -12.25
CA VAL A 33 8.64 -4.02 -12.49
C VAL A 33 9.73 -4.54 -11.55
N SER A 34 10.81 -3.78 -11.38
CA SER A 34 11.90 -4.13 -10.46
C SER A 34 11.38 -4.32 -9.02
N ASP A 35 10.58 -3.38 -8.51
CA ASP A 35 9.98 -3.47 -7.17
C ASP A 35 9.06 -4.70 -7.05
N TRP A 36 8.20 -4.93 -8.06
CA TRP A 36 7.34 -6.12 -8.08
C TRP A 36 8.17 -7.41 -8.07
N GLN A 37 9.25 -7.51 -8.85
CA GLN A 37 10.13 -8.68 -8.89
C GLN A 37 10.80 -8.96 -7.53
N LEU A 38 11.07 -7.92 -6.73
CA LEU A 38 11.61 -8.05 -5.38
C LEU A 38 10.54 -8.47 -4.34
N SER A 39 9.26 -8.32 -4.68
CA SER A 39 8.16 -8.60 -3.77
C SER A 39 7.92 -10.10 -3.55
N LYS A 40 7.28 -10.43 -2.43
CA LYS A 40 6.74 -11.78 -2.23
C LYS A 40 5.57 -12.08 -3.16
N HIS A 41 4.87 -11.08 -3.70
CA HIS A 41 3.79 -11.29 -4.67
C HIS A 41 4.32 -11.94 -5.95
N ALA A 42 5.43 -11.43 -6.51
CA ALA A 42 6.07 -12.06 -7.67
C ALA A 42 6.52 -13.50 -7.38
N GLN A 43 7.10 -13.74 -6.20
CA GLN A 43 7.54 -15.09 -5.78
C GLN A 43 6.37 -16.08 -5.64
N ASN A 44 5.16 -15.58 -5.38
CA ASN A 44 3.95 -16.38 -5.24
C ASN A 44 3.04 -16.30 -6.49
N SER A 45 3.60 -15.92 -7.64
CA SER A 45 2.89 -15.86 -8.93
C SER A 45 1.67 -14.93 -8.93
N ILE A 46 1.65 -13.90 -8.09
CA ILE A 46 0.65 -12.83 -8.14
C ILE A 46 1.11 -11.81 -9.17
N ASP A 47 0.40 -11.75 -10.30
CA ASP A 47 0.73 -10.90 -11.43
C ASP A 47 0.11 -9.49 -11.34
N CYS A 48 0.44 -8.64 -12.30
CA CYS A 48 -0.08 -7.27 -12.37
C CYS A 48 -1.60 -7.25 -12.48
N SER A 49 -2.17 -8.11 -13.33
CA SER A 49 -3.61 -8.18 -13.61
C SER A 49 -4.44 -8.63 -12.42
N THR A 50 -3.87 -9.40 -11.50
CA THR A 50 -4.54 -9.83 -10.26
C THR A 50 -4.99 -8.63 -9.44
N CYS A 51 -4.20 -7.56 -9.43
CA CYS A 51 -4.52 -6.33 -8.72
C CYS A 51 -5.15 -5.25 -9.63
N HIS A 52 -4.67 -5.15 -10.87
CA HIS A 52 -4.99 -4.03 -11.77
C HIS A 52 -6.00 -4.36 -12.87
N GLY A 53 -6.46 -5.61 -12.96
CA GLY A 53 -7.29 -6.09 -14.06
C GLY A 53 -6.53 -6.23 -15.38
N SER A 54 -7.25 -6.59 -16.44
CA SER A 54 -6.68 -6.86 -17.77
C SER A 54 -7.31 -5.98 -18.88
N ASP A 55 -8.06 -4.94 -18.49
CA ASP A 55 -8.81 -4.10 -19.41
C ASP A 55 -7.90 -3.09 -20.15
N HIS A 56 -6.71 -2.81 -19.60
CA HIS A 56 -5.64 -2.05 -20.25
C HIS A 56 -4.73 -2.98 -21.07
N THR A 57 -4.57 -2.68 -22.35
CA THR A 57 -3.78 -3.48 -23.30
C THR A 57 -2.76 -2.68 -24.10
N SER A 58 -2.87 -1.34 -24.11
CA SER A 58 -2.05 -0.47 -24.93
C SER A 58 -1.87 0.91 -24.29
N LYS A 59 -0.87 1.68 -24.73
CA LYS A 59 -0.63 3.06 -24.25
C LYS A 59 -1.84 4.00 -24.35
N ASP A 60 -2.81 3.68 -25.20
CA ASP A 60 -3.97 4.54 -25.50
C ASP A 60 -5.16 4.24 -24.57
N ASP A 61 -5.12 3.15 -23.79
CA ASP A 61 -6.20 2.70 -22.88
C ASP A 61 -5.76 2.61 -21.41
N VAL A 62 -4.72 3.36 -21.01
CA VAL A 62 -4.20 3.40 -19.62
C VAL A 62 -5.28 3.74 -18.60
N ASN A 63 -6.29 4.53 -18.98
CA ASN A 63 -7.43 4.87 -18.13
C ASN A 63 -8.32 3.67 -17.76
N GLU A 64 -8.26 2.56 -18.49
CA GLU A 64 -9.02 1.34 -18.22
C GLU A 64 -8.38 0.48 -17.11
N VAL A 65 -7.17 0.83 -16.65
CA VAL A 65 -6.54 0.16 -15.51
C VAL A 65 -7.40 0.31 -14.24
N LYS A 66 -7.53 -0.79 -13.49
CA LYS A 66 -8.16 -0.76 -12.17
C LYS A 66 -7.14 -0.33 -11.13
N LEU A 67 -7.53 0.63 -10.30
CA LEU A 67 -6.74 1.00 -9.13
C LEU A 67 -7.15 0.08 -7.97
N PRO A 68 -6.19 -0.65 -7.36
CA PRO A 68 -6.50 -1.55 -6.25
C PRO A 68 -7.14 -0.80 -5.09
N THR A 69 -8.12 -1.42 -4.46
CA THR A 69 -8.75 -0.95 -3.22
C THR A 69 -8.46 -1.96 -2.10
N PRO A 70 -8.82 -1.67 -0.83
CA PRO A 70 -8.75 -2.67 0.23
C PRO A 70 -9.49 -3.97 -0.09
N ASP A 71 -10.55 -3.92 -0.90
CA ASP A 71 -11.27 -5.12 -1.33
C ASP A 71 -10.44 -6.00 -2.26
N THR A 72 -9.59 -5.40 -3.11
CA THR A 72 -8.60 -6.16 -3.90
C THR A 72 -7.67 -6.95 -2.97
N CYS A 73 -7.18 -6.32 -1.90
CA CYS A 73 -6.33 -6.97 -0.92
C CYS A 73 -7.08 -8.04 -0.11
N LYS A 74 -8.35 -7.78 0.23
CA LYS A 74 -9.22 -8.64 1.05
C LYS A 74 -9.44 -10.03 0.46
N MET A 75 -9.32 -10.16 -0.87
CA MET A 75 -9.41 -11.46 -1.56
C MET A 75 -8.41 -12.48 -1.01
N CYS A 76 -7.24 -12.02 -0.53
CA CYS A 76 -6.20 -12.89 0.04
C CYS A 76 -5.81 -12.53 1.49
N HIS A 77 -6.00 -11.26 1.90
CA HIS A 77 -5.59 -10.71 3.20
C HIS A 77 -6.79 -10.27 4.05
N SER A 78 -7.83 -11.12 4.11
CA SER A 78 -9.09 -10.79 4.77
C SER A 78 -8.92 -10.39 6.24
N GLN A 79 -8.07 -11.08 6.99
CA GLN A 79 -7.79 -10.79 8.39
C GLN A 79 -7.21 -9.39 8.59
N GLN A 80 -6.17 -9.02 7.82
CA GLN A 80 -5.51 -7.72 7.94
C GLN A 80 -6.45 -6.60 7.53
N VAL A 81 -7.23 -6.79 6.47
CA VAL A 81 -8.23 -5.80 6.03
C VAL A 81 -9.33 -5.62 7.08
N GLU A 82 -9.81 -6.71 7.70
CA GLU A 82 -10.81 -6.63 8.76
C GLU A 82 -10.28 -5.86 9.98
N GLN A 83 -9.07 -6.19 10.45
CA GLN A 83 -8.40 -5.46 11.53
C GLN A 83 -8.21 -3.98 11.19
N PHE A 84 -7.67 -3.69 10.00
CA PHE A 84 -7.47 -2.33 9.52
C PHE A 84 -8.78 -1.53 9.54
N SER A 85 -9.88 -2.11 9.02
CA SER A 85 -11.18 -1.45 8.92
C SER A 85 -11.77 -1.02 10.28
N LYS A 86 -11.37 -1.69 11.37
CA LYS A 86 -11.77 -1.35 12.75
C LYS A 86 -10.83 -0.32 13.40
N GLY A 87 -9.62 -0.13 12.84
CA GLY A 87 -8.61 0.79 13.36
C GLY A 87 -8.85 2.24 12.97
N LYS A 88 -8.20 3.18 13.67
CA LYS A 88 -8.37 4.63 13.40
C LYS A 88 -7.87 5.06 12.03
N HIS A 89 -6.87 4.36 11.49
CA HIS A 89 -6.36 4.65 10.14
C HIS A 89 -7.43 4.50 9.06
N ALA A 90 -8.35 3.54 9.18
CA ALA A 90 -9.44 3.38 8.22
C ALA A 90 -10.36 4.61 8.16
N PHE A 91 -10.47 5.37 9.24
CA PHE A 91 -11.30 6.57 9.32
C PHE A 91 -10.55 7.87 8.98
N ALA A 92 -9.25 7.81 8.65
CA ALA A 92 -8.42 9.00 8.47
C ALA A 92 -8.97 9.96 7.40
N TRP A 93 -9.50 9.43 6.30
CA TRP A 93 -10.08 10.22 5.21
C TRP A 93 -11.38 10.92 5.63
N ALA A 94 -12.28 10.19 6.30
CA ALA A 94 -13.51 10.75 6.84
C ALA A 94 -13.23 11.83 7.88
N ALA A 95 -12.29 11.57 8.80
CA ALA A 95 -11.88 12.52 9.84
C ALA A 95 -11.30 13.82 9.25
N MET A 96 -10.47 13.71 8.20
CA MET A 96 -9.94 14.87 7.48
C MET A 96 -11.06 15.75 6.93
N LYS A 97 -12.04 15.16 6.23
CA LYS A 97 -13.14 15.92 5.63
C LYS A 97 -14.14 16.46 6.66
N ALA A 98 -14.19 15.87 7.85
CA ALA A 98 -15.06 16.32 8.93
C ALA A 98 -14.53 17.57 9.65
N MET A 99 -13.25 17.94 9.46
CA MET A 99 -12.69 19.18 10.02
C MET A 99 -13.45 20.41 9.46
N PRO A 100 -14.06 21.26 10.32
CA PRO A 100 -14.89 22.38 9.87
C PRO A 100 -14.17 23.35 8.93
N THR A 101 -12.87 23.53 9.13
CA THR A 101 -12.01 24.42 8.35
C THR A 101 -11.31 23.73 7.18
N PHE A 102 -11.51 22.43 6.95
CA PHE A 102 -10.88 21.69 5.86
C PHE A 102 -11.25 22.27 4.50
N HIS A 103 -12.54 22.56 4.30
CA HIS A 103 -13.05 23.15 3.06
C HIS A 103 -12.61 24.61 2.84
N TRP A 104 -11.96 25.23 3.85
CA TRP A 104 -11.39 26.58 3.75
C TRP A 104 -9.88 26.55 3.48
N GLN A 105 -9.26 25.36 3.47
CA GLN A 105 -7.85 25.22 3.14
C GLN A 105 -7.62 25.43 1.63
N PRO A 106 -6.46 25.97 1.23
CA PRO A 106 -6.13 26.13 -0.18
C PRO A 106 -6.24 24.83 -0.96
N MET A 107 -6.79 24.87 -2.18
CA MET A 107 -6.97 23.69 -3.05
C MET A 107 -5.66 22.87 -3.22
N VAL A 108 -4.51 23.55 -3.25
CA VAL A 108 -3.18 22.90 -3.32
C VAL A 108 -2.86 21.97 -2.13
N THR A 109 -3.52 22.16 -0.99
CA THR A 109 -3.35 21.35 0.23
C THR A 109 -4.44 20.30 0.43
N THR A 110 -5.51 20.31 -0.38
CA THR A 110 -6.68 19.44 -0.22
C THR A 110 -6.96 18.57 -1.45
N GLU A 111 -6.63 19.05 -2.65
CA GLU A 111 -6.89 18.36 -3.91
C GLU A 111 -5.72 17.46 -4.35
N GLY A 112 -6.04 16.47 -5.20
CA GLY A 112 -5.03 15.64 -5.87
C GLY A 112 -4.16 14.79 -4.94
N MET A 113 -4.66 14.44 -3.74
CA MET A 113 -3.91 13.68 -2.73
C MET A 113 -2.61 14.38 -2.28
N LYS A 114 -2.62 15.72 -2.25
CA LYS A 114 -1.52 16.54 -1.71
C LYS A 114 -1.90 17.10 -0.34
N GLY A 115 -0.90 17.61 0.39
CA GLY A 115 -1.09 18.17 1.73
C GLY A 115 -1.80 17.19 2.68
N CYS A 116 -2.93 17.62 3.23
CA CYS A 116 -3.77 16.83 4.12
C CYS A 116 -4.21 15.52 3.47
N GLY A 117 -4.65 15.59 2.20
CA GLY A 117 -5.07 14.42 1.43
C GLY A 117 -3.94 13.41 1.21
N GLY A 118 -2.69 13.87 1.16
CA GLY A 118 -1.52 13.00 1.02
C GLY A 118 -1.27 12.12 2.23
N CYS A 119 -1.44 12.65 3.44
CA CYS A 119 -1.28 11.92 4.70
C CYS A 119 -2.53 11.09 5.04
N HIS A 120 -3.72 11.67 4.85
CA HIS A 120 -4.99 11.03 5.21
C HIS A 120 -5.51 10.04 4.16
N LYS A 121 -4.86 9.91 2.99
CA LYS A 121 -5.24 8.92 1.96
C LYS A 121 -5.18 7.47 2.44
N ILE A 122 -4.57 7.18 3.59
CA ILE A 122 -4.65 5.84 4.19
C ILE A 122 -6.09 5.46 4.52
N GLY A 123 -6.98 6.42 4.84
CA GLY A 123 -8.37 6.11 5.18
C GLY A 123 -9.18 5.54 4.01
N LEU A 124 -10.22 4.77 4.36
CA LEU A 124 -11.17 4.20 3.42
C LEU A 124 -11.95 5.31 2.71
N LYS A 125 -12.28 5.06 1.44
CA LYS A 125 -13.01 5.97 0.56
C LYS A 125 -14.22 5.27 -0.03
N THR A 126 -15.27 6.03 -0.30
CA THR A 126 -16.43 5.51 -1.04
C THR A 126 -16.11 5.37 -2.53
N GLU A 127 -16.92 4.63 -3.27
CA GLU A 127 -16.75 4.51 -4.72
C GLU A 127 -16.85 5.85 -5.45
N GLU A 128 -17.76 6.72 -5.01
CA GLU A 128 -17.95 8.07 -5.54
C GLU A 128 -16.70 8.93 -5.33
N GLU A 129 -16.10 8.86 -4.14
CA GLU A 129 -14.85 9.56 -3.85
C GLU A 129 -13.71 9.04 -4.73
N ILE A 130 -13.58 7.72 -4.88
CA ILE A 130 -12.56 7.11 -5.74
C ILE A 130 -12.76 7.57 -7.19
N LYS A 131 -13.99 7.59 -7.70
CA LYS A 131 -14.31 8.08 -9.05
C LYS A 131 -13.95 9.56 -9.22
N GLN A 132 -14.28 10.40 -8.24
CA GLN A 132 -13.93 11.82 -8.25
C GLN A 132 -12.41 12.03 -8.25
N LEU A 133 -11.69 11.30 -7.39
CA LEU A 133 -10.23 11.37 -7.30
C LEU A 133 -9.57 10.92 -8.61
N LYS A 134 -10.07 9.85 -9.24
CA LYS A 134 -9.61 9.40 -10.56
C LYS A 134 -9.84 10.47 -11.62
N ALA A 135 -11.01 11.14 -11.62
CA ALA A 135 -11.30 12.25 -12.53
C ALA A 135 -10.41 13.48 -12.31
N GLN A 136 -9.93 13.69 -11.08
CA GLN A 136 -8.94 14.72 -10.74
C GLN A 136 -7.48 14.29 -11.07
N GLY A 137 -7.29 13.11 -11.64
CA GLY A 137 -5.97 12.60 -12.05
C GLY A 137 -5.22 11.81 -10.97
N ALA A 138 -5.88 11.41 -9.87
CA ALA A 138 -5.24 10.58 -8.86
C ALA A 138 -5.02 9.15 -9.39
N GLY A 139 -3.76 8.77 -9.59
CA GLY A 139 -3.36 7.41 -9.97
C GLY A 139 -2.94 6.50 -8.79
N PHE A 140 -3.09 6.95 -7.54
CA PHE A 140 -2.67 6.23 -6.35
C PHE A 140 -3.46 6.67 -5.10
N GLY A 141 -3.26 5.97 -3.96
CA GLY A 141 -3.80 6.39 -2.66
C GLY A 141 -5.23 5.93 -2.36
N VAL A 142 -5.78 5.04 -3.19
CA VAL A 142 -7.10 4.42 -2.98
C VAL A 142 -7.01 3.00 -2.41
N ALA A 143 -5.81 2.40 -2.42
CA ALA A 143 -5.59 1.05 -1.90
C ALA A 143 -5.57 0.99 -0.37
N SER A 144 -5.15 2.07 0.31
CA SER A 144 -4.93 2.17 1.76
C SER A 144 -3.87 1.22 2.35
N CYS A 145 -3.59 0.09 1.69
CA CYS A 145 -2.67 -0.95 2.13
C CYS A 145 -1.22 -0.74 1.66
N ASP A 146 -0.88 0.40 1.08
CA ASP A 146 0.48 0.72 0.61
C ASP A 146 1.14 1.85 1.40
N ALA A 147 0.58 2.20 2.56
CA ALA A 147 1.09 3.26 3.42
C ALA A 147 2.32 2.86 4.25
N CYS A 148 2.37 1.61 4.73
CA CYS A 148 3.46 1.13 5.60
C CYS A 148 4.45 0.21 4.88
N HIS A 149 3.95 -0.68 4.01
CA HIS A 149 4.75 -1.52 3.11
C HIS A 149 4.44 -1.08 1.69
N THR A 150 5.33 -0.28 1.12
CA THR A 150 5.00 0.47 -0.09
C THR A 150 4.91 -0.43 -1.31
N ARG A 151 4.02 -0.05 -2.23
CA ARG A 151 3.97 -0.68 -3.56
C ARG A 151 5.27 -0.34 -4.32
N HIS A 152 5.82 -1.23 -5.15
CA HIS A 152 5.34 -2.57 -5.49
C HIS A 152 6.11 -3.69 -4.80
N THR A 153 6.99 -3.36 -3.85
CA THR A 153 7.78 -4.33 -3.09
C THR A 153 6.98 -4.99 -1.97
N PHE A 154 6.03 -4.27 -1.35
CA PHE A 154 5.17 -4.73 -0.26
C PHE A 154 5.96 -5.44 0.86
N SER A 155 7.05 -4.83 1.29
CA SER A 155 8.00 -5.44 2.22
C SER A 155 7.52 -5.33 3.67
N THR A 156 7.35 -6.48 4.33
CA THR A 156 7.09 -6.49 5.78
C THR A 156 8.30 -6.04 6.59
N VAL A 157 9.52 -6.10 6.02
CA VAL A 157 10.73 -5.57 6.66
C VAL A 157 10.66 -4.04 6.70
N GLU A 158 10.26 -3.41 5.59
CA GLU A 158 10.00 -1.96 5.49
C GLU A 158 8.92 -1.54 6.48
N ALA A 159 7.76 -2.21 6.48
CA ALA A 159 6.64 -1.87 7.37
C ALA A 159 6.95 -2.04 8.86
N ARG A 160 8.03 -2.75 9.23
CA ARG A 160 8.49 -2.92 10.62
C ARG A 160 9.53 -1.89 11.03
N GLN A 161 9.97 -1.02 10.12
CA GLN A 161 10.86 0.09 10.45
C GLN A 161 10.04 1.26 11.01
N PRO A 162 10.50 1.96 12.05
CA PRO A 162 9.76 3.11 12.59
C PRO A 162 9.66 4.27 11.57
N GLN A 163 10.56 4.31 10.57
CA GLN A 163 10.51 5.24 9.44
C GLN A 163 9.24 5.11 8.59
N ALA A 164 8.59 3.93 8.56
CA ALA A 164 7.31 3.76 7.87
C ALA A 164 6.20 4.63 8.49
N CYS A 165 6.33 5.02 9.77
CA CYS A 165 5.39 5.91 10.44
C CYS A 165 5.79 7.39 10.31
N GLN A 166 7.09 7.67 10.15
CA GLN A 166 7.68 9.00 10.21
C GLN A 166 7.05 9.98 9.22
N THR A 167 6.64 9.51 8.04
CA THR A 167 6.15 10.41 6.97
C THR A 167 4.82 11.08 7.29
N CYS A 168 4.08 10.57 8.28
CA CYS A 168 2.79 11.12 8.70
C CYS A 168 2.77 11.51 10.18
N HIS A 169 3.42 10.71 11.04
CA HIS A 169 3.47 10.92 12.49
C HIS A 169 4.63 11.84 12.89
N MET A 170 4.62 13.05 12.37
CA MET A 170 5.66 14.06 12.55
C MET A 170 5.06 15.45 12.65
N GLY A 171 5.87 16.44 12.99
CA GLY A 171 5.48 17.84 12.93
C GLY A 171 4.81 18.34 14.19
N PHE A 172 4.27 19.56 14.12
CA PHE A 172 3.92 20.34 15.30
C PHE A 172 2.63 19.88 16.00
N ASP A 173 1.69 19.31 15.25
CA ASP A 173 0.35 18.93 15.71
C ASP A 173 0.32 17.53 16.35
N HIS A 174 1.20 16.64 15.90
CA HIS A 174 1.38 15.33 16.49
C HIS A 174 2.83 14.81 16.28
N PRO A 175 3.78 15.25 17.14
CA PRO A 175 5.21 15.00 16.97
C PRO A 175 5.65 13.59 17.42
N GLN A 176 4.93 12.51 17.08
CA GLN A 176 5.28 11.19 17.62
C GLN A 176 6.66 10.70 17.15
N TRP A 177 7.05 11.00 15.91
CA TRP A 177 8.37 10.68 15.40
C TRP A 177 9.47 11.43 16.14
N GLU A 178 9.33 12.73 16.37
CA GLU A 178 10.30 13.54 17.08
C GLU A 178 10.46 13.04 18.52
N MET A 179 9.36 12.68 19.18
CA MET A 179 9.39 12.09 20.52
C MET A 179 10.05 10.71 20.52
N TYR A 180 9.72 9.84 19.56
CA TYR A 180 10.33 8.52 19.45
C TYR A 180 11.83 8.59 19.13
N SER A 181 12.20 9.31 18.08
CA SER A 181 13.57 9.38 17.55
C SER A 181 14.55 10.01 18.53
N SER A 182 14.10 10.97 19.34
CA SER A 182 14.90 11.58 20.42
C SER A 182 14.92 10.78 21.72
N SER A 183 14.03 9.78 21.88
CA SER A 183 14.00 8.92 23.06
C SER A 183 15.13 7.87 23.08
N LYS A 184 15.35 7.24 24.24
CA LYS A 184 16.26 6.09 24.34
C LYS A 184 15.83 4.91 23.46
N HIS A 185 14.53 4.74 23.20
CA HIS A 185 14.05 3.69 22.29
C HIS A 185 14.51 3.96 20.86
N GLY A 186 14.26 5.17 20.34
CA GLY A 186 14.62 5.55 18.97
C GLY A 186 16.12 5.60 18.75
N VAL A 187 16.88 6.21 19.66
CA VAL A 187 18.36 6.25 19.57
C VAL A 187 18.95 4.83 19.58
N ARG A 188 18.49 3.94 20.47
CA ARG A 188 18.95 2.54 20.47
C ARG A 188 18.58 1.81 19.20
N TYR A 189 17.38 2.06 18.65
CA TYR A 189 16.96 1.44 17.41
C TYR A 189 17.82 1.89 16.24
N LEU A 190 18.10 3.18 16.11
CA LEU A 190 19.01 3.71 15.09
C LEU A 190 20.41 3.11 15.20
N LEU A 191 20.96 3.03 16.41
CA LEU A 191 22.28 2.43 16.65
C LEU A 191 22.29 0.91 16.38
N LYS A 192 21.16 0.22 16.57
CA LYS A 192 21.01 -1.18 16.15
C LYS A 192 20.94 -1.28 14.62
N GLN A 193 20.17 -0.41 13.97
CA GLN A 193 19.95 -0.41 12.51
C GLN A 193 21.24 -0.11 11.74
N ASN A 194 22.09 0.78 12.25
CA ASN A 194 23.38 1.12 11.62
C ASN A 194 24.54 0.19 12.02
N GLY A 195 24.28 -0.85 12.82
CA GLY A 195 25.27 -1.84 13.23
C GLY A 195 26.17 -1.45 14.41
N THR A 196 25.98 -0.28 15.03
CA THR A 196 26.75 0.12 16.23
C THR A 196 26.41 -0.73 17.45
N LEU A 197 25.13 -1.08 17.62
CA LEU A 197 24.67 -1.99 18.66
C LEU A 197 24.38 -3.38 18.06
N PRO A 198 24.64 -4.47 18.81
CA PRO A 198 24.34 -5.82 18.34
C PRO A 198 22.86 -6.00 17.97
N GLU A 199 22.56 -6.85 16.99
CA GLU A 199 21.19 -7.09 16.52
C GLU A 199 20.23 -7.57 17.64
N LYS A 200 20.74 -8.31 18.63
CA LYS A 200 19.95 -8.77 19.79
C LYS A 200 19.60 -7.67 20.79
N THR A 201 20.10 -6.45 20.59
CA THR A 201 19.81 -5.30 21.44
C THR A 201 18.32 -5.02 21.46
N ALA A 202 17.74 -4.93 22.67
CA ALA A 202 16.38 -4.48 22.85
C ALA A 202 16.25 -3.00 22.44
N ALA A 203 15.43 -2.78 21.41
CA ALA A 203 15.10 -1.47 20.86
C ALA A 203 13.71 -1.55 20.20
N PRO A 204 12.64 -1.14 20.91
CA PRO A 204 11.29 -1.21 20.36
C PRO A 204 11.09 -0.16 19.26
N THR A 205 10.15 -0.45 18.37
CA THR A 205 9.65 0.45 17.30
C THR A 205 8.21 0.87 17.59
N CYS A 206 7.66 1.76 16.76
CA CYS A 206 6.24 2.10 16.78
C CYS A 206 5.38 0.83 16.72
N GLN A 207 5.71 -0.07 15.80
CA GLN A 207 5.00 -1.31 15.52
C GLN A 207 5.08 -2.29 16.68
N THR A 208 6.20 -2.33 17.40
CA THR A 208 6.36 -3.18 18.61
C THR A 208 5.28 -2.88 19.65
N CYS A 209 4.85 -1.63 19.78
CA CYS A 209 3.85 -1.22 20.76
C CYS A 209 2.44 -1.09 20.18
N HIS A 210 2.30 -0.61 18.95
CA HIS A 210 1.02 -0.24 18.35
C HIS A 210 0.47 -1.24 17.32
N MET A 211 1.27 -2.21 16.89
CA MET A 211 0.89 -3.30 15.98
C MET A 211 1.34 -4.65 16.55
N GLN A 212 1.01 -4.87 17.83
CA GLN A 212 1.38 -6.09 18.55
C GLN A 212 0.90 -7.32 17.78
N GLU A 213 1.76 -8.33 17.69
CA GLU A 213 1.49 -9.57 16.95
C GLU A 213 1.17 -9.36 15.45
N GLY A 214 1.47 -8.18 14.90
CA GLY A 214 1.14 -7.82 13.53
C GLY A 214 -0.33 -7.40 13.32
N ASN A 215 -1.05 -7.06 14.39
CA ASN A 215 -2.42 -6.58 14.30
C ASN A 215 -2.50 -5.23 13.57
N HIS A 216 -3.38 -5.14 12.57
CA HIS A 216 -3.58 -3.93 11.75
C HIS A 216 -4.61 -2.94 12.33
N GLU A 217 -5.24 -3.28 13.45
CA GLU A 217 -6.21 -2.45 14.15
C GLU A 217 -5.51 -1.41 15.03
N VAL A 218 -4.79 -0.47 14.39
CA VAL A 218 -4.07 0.58 15.10
C VAL A 218 -5.06 1.52 15.78
N ARG A 219 -4.95 1.62 17.10
CA ARG A 219 -5.76 2.48 17.98
C ARG A 219 -4.87 3.46 18.73
N THR A 220 -5.48 4.55 19.22
CA THR A 220 -4.78 5.46 20.15
C THR A 220 -4.88 4.94 21.57
N ALA A 221 -4.06 5.46 22.48
CA ALA A 221 -4.05 5.04 23.88
C ALA A 221 -5.40 5.23 24.61
N TRP A 222 -6.28 6.10 24.11
CA TRP A 222 -7.60 6.37 24.69
C TRP A 222 -8.77 5.71 23.93
N GLY A 223 -8.49 4.69 23.12
CA GLY A 223 -9.46 4.08 22.20
C GLY A 223 -9.44 4.78 20.87
#